data_AF-A0A9X9AGB2-F1
#
_entry.id   AF-A0A9X9AGB2-F1
#
_cell.length_a   1.000
_cell.length_b   1.000
_cell.length_c   1.000
_cell.angle_alpha   90.00
_cell.angle_beta   90.00
_cell.angle_gamma   90.00
#
_symmetry.space_group_name_H-M   'P 1'
#
loop_
_entity.id
_entity.type
_entity.pdbx_description
1 polymer ?
#
loop_
_entity_poly.entity_id
_entity_poly.type
_entity_poly.pdbx_seq_one_letter_code
_entity_poly.pdbx_strand_id
1 'polypeptide(L)'
;MKKLFNVCLIVFVLFSQLASFPYNQVKAETLTGDSLFDTVEMKDATNHIIDEALNPKNLINAGSIIHLEYAWSIKDHQIAQEKDATVLQIPNALKVKNDQQGNLMADQQIIGQYFVTANDNKMKIVFNDSVKDSKGVKGKIKFDTVFNPDLKPGIKAVPLTFPLGTVAKTISVPVQVDNPTSPTINSDDAKQTTEEQKNGDAQQPTEQPKDGETQQKPAEQPK
;
A
#
# COMPACT_ATOMS: atom_id res chain seq x y z
N MET A 1 14.34 -62.43 -22.53
CA MET A 1 13.09 -61.74 -22.13
C MET A 1 13.00 -61.41 -20.63
N LYS A 2 13.34 -62.29 -19.66
CA LYS A 2 13.15 -62.01 -18.21
C LYS A 2 13.91 -60.79 -17.62
N LYS A 3 15.10 -60.44 -18.13
CA LYS A 3 15.89 -59.31 -17.58
C LYS A 3 15.33 -57.92 -17.89
N LEU A 4 14.72 -57.72 -19.07
CA LEU A 4 14.12 -56.43 -19.45
C LEU A 4 12.82 -56.16 -18.67
N PHE A 5 12.04 -57.20 -18.40
CA PHE A 5 10.78 -57.10 -17.67
C PHE A 5 10.96 -56.60 -16.21
N ASN A 6 11.97 -57.12 -15.51
CA ASN A 6 12.27 -56.67 -14.13
C ASN A 6 12.80 -55.22 -14.06
N VAL A 7 13.53 -54.75 -15.08
CA VAL A 7 14.03 -53.36 -15.09
C VAL A 7 12.87 -52.37 -15.26
N CYS A 8 11.92 -52.64 -16.17
CA CYS A 8 10.72 -51.81 -16.32
C CYS A 8 9.89 -51.76 -15.03
N LEU A 9 9.77 -52.88 -14.30
CA LEU A 9 9.03 -52.93 -13.04
C LEU A 9 9.65 -52.05 -11.94
N ILE A 10 10.98 -52.04 -11.82
CA ILE A 10 11.69 -51.20 -10.83
C ILE A 10 11.54 -49.70 -11.16
N VAL A 11 11.61 -49.32 -12.44
CA VAL A 11 11.43 -47.92 -12.87
C VAL A 11 9.99 -47.45 -12.64
N PHE A 12 8.99 -48.33 -12.84
CA PHE A 12 7.58 -48.00 -12.60
C PHE A 12 7.27 -47.75 -11.11
N VAL A 13 7.85 -48.56 -10.21
CA VAL A 13 7.71 -48.38 -8.75
C VAL A 13 8.32 -47.07 -8.27
N LEU A 14 9.50 -46.67 -8.79
CA LEU A 14 10.14 -45.41 -8.43
C LEU A 14 9.33 -44.18 -8.86
N PHE A 15 8.63 -44.22 -10.00
CA PHE A 15 7.78 -43.11 -10.44
C PHE A 15 6.49 -42.97 -9.61
N SER A 16 5.96 -44.07 -9.06
CA SER A 16 4.72 -44.05 -8.27
C SER A 16 4.84 -43.36 -6.90
N GLN A 17 6.05 -43.09 -6.40
CA GLN A 17 6.26 -42.42 -5.12
C GLN A 17 6.20 -40.88 -5.20
N LEU A 18 6.31 -40.29 -6.41
CA LEU A 18 6.26 -38.83 -6.59
C LEU A 18 4.83 -38.25 -6.65
N ALA A 19 3.80 -39.11 -6.71
CA ALA A 19 2.40 -38.70 -6.76
C ALA A 19 1.78 -38.43 -5.36
N SER A 20 2.52 -38.66 -4.27
CA SER A 20 2.02 -38.58 -2.89
C SER A 20 2.51 -37.35 -2.11
N PHE A 21 2.80 -36.26 -2.80
CA PHE A 21 2.61 -34.96 -2.16
C PHE A 21 1.12 -34.67 -2.14
N PRO A 22 0.48 -34.50 -0.96
CA PRO A 22 -0.83 -33.88 -0.92
C PRO A 22 -0.65 -32.45 -1.42
N TYR A 23 -0.85 -32.26 -2.72
CA TYR A 23 -1.10 -30.96 -3.30
C TYR A 23 -2.44 -30.52 -2.72
N ASN A 24 -2.37 -29.94 -1.53
CA ASN A 24 -3.42 -29.16 -0.94
C ASN A 24 -3.68 -28.04 -1.94
N GLN A 25 -4.58 -28.31 -2.89
CA GLN A 25 -5.23 -27.27 -3.64
C GLN A 25 -5.79 -26.36 -2.56
N VAL A 26 -5.21 -25.17 -2.44
CA VAL A 26 -5.75 -24.13 -1.57
C VAL A 26 -7.09 -23.81 -2.19
N LYS A 27 -8.12 -24.51 -1.72
CA LYS A 27 -9.50 -24.19 -2.02
C LYS A 27 -9.61 -22.74 -1.56
N ALA A 28 -9.76 -21.82 -2.51
CA ALA A 28 -10.12 -20.46 -2.17
C ALA A 28 -11.40 -20.61 -1.34
N GLU A 29 -11.30 -20.29 -0.04
CA GLU A 29 -12.41 -20.36 0.89
C GLU A 29 -13.47 -19.42 0.34
N THR A 30 -14.42 -20.03 -0.38
CA THR A 30 -15.39 -19.29 -1.15
C THR A 30 -16.27 -18.63 -0.11
N LEU A 31 -16.32 -17.31 -0.10
CA LEU A 31 -17.20 -16.53 0.76
C LEU A 31 -18.66 -16.82 0.34
N THR A 32 -19.16 -17.97 0.78
CA THR A 32 -20.50 -18.48 0.53
C THR A 32 -21.39 -18.05 1.67
N GLY A 33 -21.70 -16.76 1.66
CA GLY A 33 -22.54 -16.07 2.62
C GLY A 33 -22.69 -14.62 2.20
N ASP A 34 -23.68 -13.94 2.77
CA ASP A 34 -23.72 -12.48 2.69
C ASP A 34 -22.47 -11.88 3.35
N SER A 35 -22.19 -10.61 3.05
CA SER A 35 -21.05 -9.94 3.67
C SER A 35 -21.38 -9.43 5.06
N LEU A 36 -20.55 -9.82 6.04
CA LEU A 36 -20.44 -9.15 7.34
C LEU A 36 -19.90 -7.71 7.20
N PHE A 37 -19.03 -7.45 6.22
CA PHE A 37 -18.40 -6.15 6.02
C PHE A 37 -19.19 -5.29 5.02
N ASP A 38 -19.48 -4.05 5.41
CA ASP A 38 -20.26 -3.11 4.59
C ASP A 38 -19.36 -2.15 3.84
N THR A 39 -18.31 -1.64 4.51
CA THR A 39 -17.34 -0.72 3.92
C THR A 39 -15.94 -0.97 4.44
N VAL A 40 -14.97 -0.47 3.67
CA VAL A 40 -13.58 -0.28 4.09
C VAL A 40 -13.15 1.14 3.76
N GLU A 41 -12.40 1.77 4.65
CA GLU A 41 -11.69 3.03 4.47
C GLU A 41 -10.18 2.81 4.64
N MET A 42 -9.40 3.61 3.90
CA MET A 42 -7.95 3.68 4.00
C MET A 42 -7.55 5.09 4.44
N LYS A 43 -6.65 5.19 5.42
CA LYS A 43 -6.06 6.47 5.87
C LYS A 43 -4.55 6.33 6.00
N ASP A 44 -3.83 7.41 5.74
CA ASP A 44 -2.39 7.49 6.01
C ASP A 44 -2.08 7.69 7.50
N ALA A 45 -0.80 7.68 7.86
CA ALA A 45 -0.31 7.94 9.21
C ALA A 45 -0.68 9.34 9.79
N THR A 46 -1.16 10.26 8.96
CA THR A 46 -1.67 11.59 9.35
C THR A 46 -3.21 11.66 9.40
N ASN A 47 -3.89 10.52 9.25
CA ASN A 47 -5.35 10.34 9.20
C ASN A 47 -6.06 10.95 7.98
N HIS A 48 -5.36 11.37 6.92
CA HIS A 48 -6.03 11.77 5.68
C HIS A 48 -6.50 10.54 4.90
N ILE A 49 -7.65 10.67 4.23
CA ILE A 49 -8.22 9.62 3.39
C ILE A 49 -7.27 9.33 2.22
N ILE A 50 -7.11 8.04 1.93
CA ILE A 50 -6.44 7.52 0.74
C ILE A 50 -7.50 6.99 -0.21
N ASP A 51 -7.85 7.81 -1.19
CA ASP A 51 -8.67 7.45 -2.35
C ASP A 51 -8.41 8.54 -3.40
N GLU A 52 -7.91 8.18 -4.58
CA GLU A 52 -7.61 9.13 -5.67
C GLU A 52 -8.83 9.98 -6.05
N ALA A 53 -10.05 9.43 -5.97
CA ALA A 53 -11.26 10.16 -6.30
C ALA A 53 -11.64 11.23 -5.26
N LEU A 54 -11.19 11.07 -4.01
CA LEU A 54 -11.53 11.96 -2.89
C LEU A 54 -10.35 12.88 -2.49
N ASN A 55 -9.12 12.41 -2.68
CA ASN A 55 -7.90 13.06 -2.21
C ASN A 55 -6.70 12.77 -3.15
N PRO A 56 -6.75 13.19 -4.43
CA PRO A 56 -5.74 12.84 -5.45
C PRO A 56 -4.34 13.39 -5.19
N LYS A 57 -4.19 14.32 -4.24
CA LYS A 57 -2.91 14.93 -3.86
C LYS A 57 -2.20 14.20 -2.72
N ASN A 58 -2.85 13.23 -2.09
CA ASN A 58 -2.27 12.47 -0.98
C ASN A 58 -1.42 11.31 -1.49
N LEU A 59 -0.26 11.63 -2.07
CA LEU A 59 0.61 10.65 -2.72
C LEU A 59 1.23 9.72 -1.69
N ILE A 60 1.02 8.41 -1.86
CA ILE A 60 1.50 7.36 -0.96
C ILE A 60 2.76 6.71 -1.54
N ASN A 61 3.77 6.54 -0.68
CA ASN A 61 5.02 5.87 -1.01
C ASN A 61 4.97 4.38 -0.61
N ALA A 62 5.72 3.53 -1.31
CA ALA A 62 5.97 2.18 -0.84
C ALA A 62 6.66 2.21 0.54
N GLY A 63 6.26 1.33 1.44
CA GLY A 63 6.69 1.32 2.85
C GLY A 63 5.85 2.21 3.78
N SER A 64 4.95 3.07 3.28
CA SER A 64 4.06 3.88 4.13
C SER A 64 3.11 3.01 4.97
N ILE A 65 2.88 3.43 6.23
CA ILE A 65 1.84 2.83 7.09
C ILE A 65 0.48 3.32 6.62
N ILE A 66 -0.46 2.38 6.48
CA ILE A 66 -1.85 2.60 6.11
C ILE A 66 -2.75 2.03 7.20
N HIS A 67 -3.59 2.88 7.78
CA HIS A 67 -4.66 2.48 8.68
C HIS A 67 -5.84 1.97 7.85
N LEU A 68 -6.21 0.71 8.03
CA LEU A 68 -7.46 0.16 7.50
C LEU A 68 -8.55 0.28 8.57
N GLU A 69 -9.73 0.71 8.16
CA GLU A 69 -10.95 0.70 8.97
C GLU A 69 -12.07 -0.01 8.21
N TYR A 70 -12.48 -1.19 8.71
CA TYR A 70 -13.63 -1.92 8.19
C TYR A 70 -14.86 -1.63 9.04
N ALA A 71 -15.96 -1.23 8.42
CA ALA A 71 -17.27 -1.23 9.05
C ALA A 71 -17.97 -2.58 8.79
N TRP A 72 -18.56 -3.14 9.84
CA TRP A 72 -19.30 -4.40 9.78
C TRP A 72 -20.71 -4.25 10.36
N SER A 73 -21.65 -5.07 9.89
CA SER A 73 -22.98 -5.20 10.47
C SER A 73 -23.53 -6.62 10.38
N ILE A 74 -24.26 -7.03 11.42
CA ILE A 74 -25.02 -8.27 11.44
C ILE A 74 -26.39 -7.99 10.81
N LYS A 75 -26.51 -8.33 9.53
CA LYS A 75 -27.75 -8.17 8.77
C LYS A 75 -28.77 -9.20 9.24
N ASP A 76 -30.06 -8.86 9.14
CA ASP A 76 -31.12 -9.85 9.31
C ASP A 76 -30.87 -11.05 8.39
N HIS A 77 -31.00 -12.26 8.92
CA HIS A 77 -30.67 -13.56 8.30
C HIS A 77 -29.19 -13.97 8.22
N GLN A 78 -28.21 -13.13 8.58
CA GLN A 78 -26.78 -13.51 8.52
C GLN A 78 -26.26 -14.41 9.66
N ILE A 79 -27.10 -14.73 10.65
CA ILE A 79 -26.69 -15.58 11.77
C ILE A 79 -26.79 -17.05 11.38
N ALA A 80 -25.93 -17.44 10.42
CA ALA A 80 -25.49 -18.81 10.26
C ALA A 80 -24.78 -19.28 11.55
N GLN A 81 -24.67 -20.60 11.73
CA GLN A 81 -24.38 -21.21 13.02
C GLN A 81 -23.03 -20.79 13.62
N GLU A 82 -22.88 -20.97 14.94
CA GLU A 82 -21.78 -20.53 15.84
C GLU A 82 -20.35 -20.97 15.47
N LYS A 83 -20.13 -21.53 14.27
CA LYS A 83 -18.95 -22.31 13.87
C LYS A 83 -18.36 -21.85 12.55
N ASP A 84 -19.10 -21.09 11.75
CA ASP A 84 -18.64 -20.62 10.44
C ASP A 84 -17.75 -19.38 10.60
N ALA A 85 -16.44 -19.59 10.58
CA ALA A 85 -15.47 -18.50 10.61
C ALA A 85 -15.49 -17.74 9.27
N THR A 86 -15.78 -16.43 9.31
CA THR A 86 -15.67 -15.58 8.12
C THR A 86 -14.21 -15.16 7.93
N VAL A 87 -13.61 -15.49 6.79
CA VAL A 87 -12.20 -15.21 6.48
C VAL A 87 -12.10 -14.21 5.32
N LEU A 88 -11.56 -13.03 5.61
CA LEU A 88 -11.30 -11.95 4.66
C LEU A 88 -9.82 -11.92 4.28
N GLN A 89 -9.51 -11.94 2.99
CA GLN A 89 -8.17 -11.68 2.49
C GLN A 89 -7.92 -10.17 2.34
N ILE A 90 -6.84 -9.66 2.95
CA ILE A 90 -6.39 -8.28 2.74
C ILE A 90 -5.62 -8.21 1.40
N PRO A 91 -5.81 -7.17 0.56
CA PRO A 91 -5.15 -7.06 -0.75
C PRO A 91 -3.63 -7.17 -0.64
N ASN A 92 -2.99 -7.93 -1.54
CA ASN A 92 -1.58 -8.31 -1.41
C ASN A 92 -0.58 -7.14 -1.42
N ALA A 93 -0.96 -5.98 -1.97
CA ALA A 93 -0.19 -4.74 -1.93
C ALA A 93 -0.28 -3.99 -0.59
N LEU A 94 -1.02 -4.52 0.38
CA LEU A 94 -1.00 -4.12 1.79
C LEU A 94 -0.51 -5.34 2.59
N LYS A 95 0.47 -5.14 3.47
CA LYS A 95 0.94 -6.17 4.41
C LYS A 95 0.49 -5.82 5.81
N VAL A 96 -0.29 -6.68 6.45
CA VAL A 96 -0.62 -6.59 7.88
C VAL A 96 0.68 -6.45 8.69
N LYS A 97 0.77 -5.38 9.49
CA LYS A 97 2.02 -4.96 10.14
C LYS A 97 2.39 -5.85 11.33
N ASN A 98 1.40 -6.25 12.12
CA ASN A 98 1.52 -7.13 13.28
C ASN A 98 0.26 -7.99 13.37
N ASP A 99 0.35 -9.14 14.04
CA ASP A 99 -0.84 -9.87 14.48
C ASP A 99 -1.65 -9.03 15.47
N GLN A 100 -2.98 -9.04 15.33
CA GLN A 100 -3.90 -8.29 16.19
C GLN A 100 -5.15 -9.12 16.50
N GLN A 101 -5.61 -9.09 17.73
CA GLN A 101 -6.86 -9.72 18.17
C GLN A 101 -7.71 -8.69 18.91
N GLY A 102 -9.03 -8.81 18.82
CA GLY A 102 -9.94 -8.01 19.63
C GLY A 102 -11.37 -8.52 19.62
N ASN A 103 -12.19 -7.95 20.50
CA ASN A 103 -13.59 -8.32 20.64
C ASN A 103 -14.46 -7.66 19.56
N LEU A 104 -15.47 -8.38 19.11
CA LEU A 104 -16.65 -7.81 18.47
C LEU A 104 -17.66 -7.47 19.58
N MET A 105 -18.10 -6.22 19.61
CA MET A 105 -19.00 -5.69 20.64
C MET A 105 -20.38 -5.39 20.04
N ALA A 106 -21.43 -5.93 20.66
CA ALA A 106 -22.80 -5.40 20.59
C ALA A 106 -23.02 -4.55 21.84
N ASP A 107 -23.01 -3.23 21.69
CA ASP A 107 -23.05 -2.28 22.81
C ASP A 107 -22.00 -2.59 23.89
N GLN A 108 -22.37 -3.30 24.96
CA GLN A 108 -21.51 -3.69 26.08
C GLN A 108 -21.23 -5.21 26.13
N GLN A 109 -21.80 -6.01 25.22
CA GLN A 109 -21.68 -7.46 25.18
C GLN A 109 -20.68 -7.91 24.11
N ILE A 110 -19.80 -8.85 24.46
CA ILE A 110 -18.88 -9.48 23.51
C ILE A 110 -19.65 -10.57 22.75
N ILE A 111 -19.77 -10.41 21.43
CA ILE A 111 -20.52 -11.32 20.54
C ILE A 111 -19.62 -12.21 19.68
N GLY A 112 -18.31 -12.00 19.77
CA GLY A 112 -17.31 -12.68 18.96
C GLY A 112 -15.94 -12.04 19.10
N GLN A 113 -14.99 -12.52 18.32
CA GLN A 113 -13.63 -11.99 18.25
C GLN A 113 -13.17 -11.92 16.79
N TYR A 114 -12.31 -10.96 16.51
CA TYR A 114 -11.58 -10.85 15.26
C TYR A 114 -10.09 -11.15 15.50
N PHE A 115 -9.45 -11.70 14.47
CA PHE A 115 -8.03 -12.02 14.42
C PHE A 115 -7.51 -11.50 13.09
N VAL A 116 -6.50 -10.63 13.10
CA VAL A 116 -5.76 -10.18 11.92
C VAL A 116 -4.37 -10.78 12.01
N THR A 117 -3.88 -11.42 10.95
CA THR A 117 -2.64 -12.18 10.99
C THR A 117 -1.68 -11.75 9.87
N ALA A 118 -0.43 -11.49 10.23
CA ALA A 118 0.60 -10.94 9.36
C ALA A 118 1.15 -11.96 8.36
N ASN A 119 1.23 -13.24 8.76
CA ASN A 119 1.86 -14.28 7.95
C ASN A 119 1.03 -14.73 6.73
N ASP A 120 -0.29 -14.67 6.80
CA ASP A 120 -1.22 -15.03 5.72
C ASP A 120 -1.98 -13.81 5.13
N ASN A 121 -1.81 -12.63 5.76
CA ASN A 121 -2.43 -11.37 5.37
C ASN A 121 -3.97 -11.42 5.42
N LYS A 122 -4.55 -12.14 6.38
CA LYS A 122 -6.00 -12.32 6.51
C LYS A 122 -6.55 -11.67 7.78
N MET A 123 -7.85 -11.41 7.75
CA MET A 123 -8.68 -11.16 8.93
C MET A 123 -9.72 -12.27 9.05
N LYS A 124 -9.77 -12.94 10.19
CA LYS A 124 -10.73 -14.00 10.53
C LYS A 124 -11.67 -13.52 11.64
N ILE A 125 -12.95 -13.80 11.48
CA ILE A 125 -14.00 -13.53 12.47
C ILE A 125 -14.52 -14.84 13.04
N VAL A 126 -14.74 -14.89 14.36
CA VAL A 126 -15.38 -16.01 15.06
C VAL A 126 -16.44 -15.44 16.00
N PHE A 127 -17.70 -15.78 15.78
CA PHE A 127 -18.80 -15.41 16.69
C PHE A 127 -18.89 -16.35 17.89
N ASN A 128 -19.57 -15.91 18.94
CA ASN A 128 -19.99 -16.74 20.07
C ASN A 128 -21.53 -16.81 20.14
N ASP A 129 -22.06 -17.61 21.04
CA ASP A 129 -23.49 -17.88 21.18
C ASP A 129 -24.36 -16.61 21.40
N SER A 130 -23.77 -15.51 21.91
CA SER A 130 -24.45 -14.22 22.13
C SER A 130 -24.81 -13.48 20.83
N VAL A 131 -24.23 -13.89 19.69
CA VAL A 131 -24.52 -13.26 18.39
C VAL A 131 -26.01 -13.36 18.01
N LYS A 132 -26.73 -14.39 18.47
CA LYS A 132 -28.12 -14.69 18.10
C LYS A 132 -29.10 -13.54 18.34
N ASP A 133 -28.86 -12.77 19.40
CA ASP A 133 -29.69 -11.64 19.81
C ASP A 133 -29.23 -10.29 19.20
N SER A 134 -28.14 -10.30 18.42
CA SER A 134 -27.39 -9.12 17.98
C SER A 134 -27.77 -8.60 16.58
N LYS A 135 -29.06 -8.64 16.23
CA LYS A 135 -29.55 -8.18 14.91
C LYS A 135 -29.37 -6.68 14.72
N GLY A 136 -28.89 -6.26 13.55
CA GLY A 136 -28.65 -4.85 13.23
C GLY A 136 -27.47 -4.21 13.97
N VAL A 137 -26.76 -4.99 14.80
CA VAL A 137 -25.53 -4.52 15.47
C VAL A 137 -24.46 -4.24 14.43
N LYS A 138 -23.72 -3.16 14.66
CA LYS A 138 -22.66 -2.66 13.79
C LYS A 138 -21.44 -2.26 14.60
N GLY A 139 -20.27 -2.32 13.99
CA GLY A 139 -19.04 -1.86 14.60
C GLY A 139 -17.96 -1.56 13.59
N LYS A 140 -16.75 -1.31 14.11
CA LYS A 140 -15.56 -1.02 13.32
C LYS A 140 -14.38 -1.84 13.80
N ILE A 141 -13.59 -2.37 12.87
CA ILE A 141 -12.29 -3.00 13.14
C ILE A 141 -11.22 -2.12 12.50
N LYS A 142 -10.17 -1.80 13.25
CA LYS A 142 -9.05 -0.99 12.77
C LYS A 142 -7.72 -1.71 13.00
N PHE A 143 -6.82 -1.66 12.03
CA PHE A 143 -5.47 -2.19 12.16
C PHE A 143 -4.51 -1.53 11.15
N ASP A 144 -3.22 -1.63 11.44
CA ASP A 144 -2.15 -1.10 10.59
C ASP A 144 -1.74 -2.11 9.51
N THR A 145 -1.53 -1.60 8.31
CA THR A 145 -0.85 -2.29 7.22
C THR A 145 0.32 -1.44 6.70
N VAL A 146 1.23 -2.05 5.96
CA VAL A 146 2.31 -1.40 5.20
C VAL A 146 1.99 -1.52 3.72
N PHE A 147 1.97 -0.39 3.01
CA PHE A 147 1.77 -0.37 1.56
C PHE A 147 3.02 -0.91 0.85
N ASN A 148 2.90 -2.07 0.22
CA ASN A 148 3.96 -2.75 -0.50
C ASN A 148 3.47 -3.28 -1.87
N PRO A 149 3.09 -2.38 -2.81
CA PRO A 149 2.75 -2.71 -4.19
C PRO A 149 3.99 -3.04 -5.05
N ASP A 150 3.77 -3.74 -6.17
CA ASP A 150 4.72 -3.80 -7.30
C ASP A 150 4.58 -2.51 -8.13
N LEU A 151 5.41 -1.50 -7.85
CA LEU A 151 5.41 -0.22 -8.58
C LEU A 151 6.30 -0.30 -9.81
N LYS A 152 5.69 0.01 -10.97
CA LYS A 152 6.41 0.18 -12.23
C LYS A 152 6.57 1.67 -12.53
N PRO A 153 7.67 2.10 -13.18
CA PRO A 153 7.86 3.49 -13.58
C PRO A 153 6.65 4.04 -14.36
N GLY A 154 6.23 5.25 -14.02
CA GLY A 154 5.09 5.93 -14.65
C GLY A 154 3.69 5.56 -14.14
N ILE A 155 3.56 4.60 -13.20
CA ILE A 155 2.28 4.38 -12.49
C ILE A 155 1.97 5.61 -11.63
N LYS A 156 0.72 6.11 -11.72
CA LYS A 156 0.22 7.24 -10.92
C LYS A 156 -0.71 6.82 -9.78
N ALA A 157 -1.37 5.67 -9.91
CA ALA A 157 -2.22 5.12 -8.87
C ALA A 157 -2.28 3.59 -8.93
N VAL A 158 -2.52 2.95 -7.78
CA VAL A 158 -2.62 1.50 -7.61
C VAL A 158 -4.04 1.14 -7.16
N PRO A 159 -4.83 0.41 -7.96
CA PRO A 159 -6.16 -0.04 -7.55
C PRO A 159 -6.08 -1.21 -6.57
N LEU A 160 -6.72 -1.07 -5.41
CA LEU A 160 -6.84 -2.11 -4.40
C LEU A 160 -8.29 -2.57 -4.28
N THR A 161 -8.55 -3.82 -4.65
CA THR A 161 -9.87 -4.44 -4.59
C THR A 161 -10.05 -5.25 -3.31
N PHE A 162 -10.98 -4.81 -2.47
CA PHE A 162 -11.33 -5.40 -1.18
C PHE A 162 -12.60 -6.27 -1.32
N PRO A 163 -12.54 -7.58 -1.02
CA PRO A 163 -13.67 -8.49 -1.17
C PRO A 163 -14.63 -8.38 0.03
N LEU A 164 -15.68 -7.57 -0.09
CA LEU A 164 -16.73 -7.42 0.93
C LEU A 164 -17.85 -8.43 0.64
N GLY A 165 -17.53 -9.72 0.76
CA GLY A 165 -18.43 -10.85 0.44
C GLY A 165 -18.76 -10.93 -1.05
N THR A 166 -20.04 -10.86 -1.40
CA THR A 166 -20.54 -10.92 -2.79
C THR A 166 -20.27 -9.65 -3.60
N VAL A 167 -19.90 -8.54 -2.95
CA VAL A 167 -19.51 -7.28 -3.58
C VAL A 167 -18.05 -6.97 -3.29
N ALA A 168 -17.39 -6.24 -4.19
CA ALA A 168 -16.02 -5.78 -3.98
C ALA A 168 -15.95 -4.25 -4.03
N LYS A 169 -15.26 -3.63 -3.07
CA LYS A 169 -14.93 -2.20 -3.11
C LYS A 169 -13.53 -2.05 -3.68
N THR A 170 -13.36 -1.22 -4.71
CA THR A 170 -12.03 -0.82 -5.17
C THR A 170 -11.71 0.58 -4.66
N ILE A 171 -10.51 0.78 -4.13
CA ILE A 171 -9.95 2.09 -3.76
C ILE A 171 -8.71 2.30 -4.62
N SER A 172 -8.61 3.44 -5.30
CA SER A 172 -7.42 3.81 -6.06
C SER A 172 -6.45 4.55 -5.12
N VAL A 173 -5.25 4.02 -4.91
CA VAL A 173 -4.22 4.67 -4.09
C VAL A 173 -3.36 5.54 -5.00
N PRO A 174 -3.42 6.88 -4.93
CA PRO A 174 -2.51 7.73 -5.69
C PRO A 174 -1.09 7.56 -5.13
N VAL A 175 -0.11 7.34 -6.00
CA VAL A 175 1.26 7.01 -5.61
C VAL A 175 2.28 8.00 -6.12
N GLN A 176 3.35 8.16 -5.34
CA GLN A 176 4.59 8.72 -5.82
C GLN A 176 5.55 7.56 -6.12
N VAL A 177 6.01 7.49 -7.37
CA VAL A 177 7.08 6.57 -7.78
C VAL A 177 8.36 7.39 -7.83
N ASP A 178 9.34 7.03 -6.99
CA ASP A 178 10.69 7.58 -7.08
C ASP A 178 11.29 7.18 -8.43
N ASN A 179 11.33 8.13 -9.36
CA ASN A 179 11.86 7.91 -10.70
C ASN A 179 13.38 8.08 -10.64
N PRO A 180 14.21 7.03 -10.82
CA PRO A 180 15.66 7.12 -10.70
C PRO A 180 16.28 7.74 -11.97
N THR A 181 15.87 8.96 -12.32
CA THR A 181 16.50 9.73 -13.41
C THR A 181 16.36 11.23 -13.20
N SER A 182 17.34 11.78 -12.48
CA SER A 182 18.05 12.97 -12.95
C SER A 182 19.49 12.85 -12.47
N PRO A 183 20.51 12.84 -13.35
CA PRO A 183 21.88 12.96 -12.90
C PRO A 183 22.06 14.38 -12.34
N THR A 184 22.34 14.49 -11.05
CA THR A 184 22.81 15.75 -10.47
C THR A 184 24.17 16.07 -11.07
N ILE A 185 24.20 16.89 -12.13
CA ILE A 185 25.41 17.55 -12.55
C ILE A 185 25.71 18.59 -11.48
N ASN A 186 26.58 18.24 -10.55
CA ASN A 186 27.20 19.19 -9.64
C ASN A 186 28.16 20.06 -10.46
N SER A 187 27.67 21.22 -10.89
CA SER A 187 28.51 22.34 -11.29
C SER A 187 28.77 23.22 -10.07
N ASP A 188 30.02 23.70 -9.96
CA ASP A 188 30.61 24.42 -8.83
C ASP A 188 30.69 23.62 -7.50
N ASP A 189 31.77 23.66 -6.72
CA ASP A 189 32.97 24.50 -6.75
C ASP A 189 34.25 23.65 -6.72
N ALA A 190 35.18 23.88 -7.64
CA ALA A 190 36.58 23.46 -7.51
C ALA A 190 37.44 24.71 -7.29
N LYS A 191 37.83 24.98 -6.03
CA LYS A 191 38.68 26.13 -5.68
C LYS A 191 39.80 25.75 -4.72
N GLN A 192 40.96 26.40 -4.91
CA GLN A 192 42.25 26.17 -4.24
C GLN A 192 42.97 24.89 -4.75
N THR A 193 44.21 24.90 -5.24
CA THR A 193 45.34 25.87 -5.25
C THR A 193 46.11 25.65 -6.59
N THR A 194 46.95 26.52 -7.16
CA THR A 194 48.14 27.20 -6.61
C THR A 194 48.57 28.35 -7.54
N GLU A 195 49.16 29.42 -6.99
CA GLU A 195 49.84 30.49 -7.76
C GLU A 195 51.31 30.11 -8.02
N GLU A 196 51.80 30.22 -9.27
CA GLU A 196 53.22 30.57 -9.53
C GLU A 196 53.47 31.06 -10.98
N GLN A 197 53.82 32.36 -11.08
CA GLN A 197 54.60 33.12 -12.07
C GLN A 197 54.98 32.51 -13.45
N LYS A 198 54.85 33.31 -14.54
CA LYS A 198 55.99 34.02 -15.21
C LYS A 198 55.60 34.97 -16.38
N ASN A 199 56.25 36.15 -16.42
CA ASN A 199 56.45 37.18 -17.47
C ASN A 199 55.75 37.13 -18.85
N GLY A 200 55.38 38.33 -19.34
CA GLY A 200 56.03 38.89 -20.55
C GLY A 200 55.16 39.77 -21.48
N ASP A 201 55.43 41.10 -21.47
CA ASP A 201 55.17 42.12 -22.53
C ASP A 201 53.76 42.30 -23.17
N ALA A 202 53.31 43.47 -23.63
CA ALA A 202 53.68 44.88 -23.38
C ALA A 202 52.59 45.83 -23.97
N GLN A 203 52.74 47.14 -23.73
CA GLN A 203 52.15 48.29 -24.46
C GLN A 203 50.70 48.78 -24.17
N GLN A 204 50.67 49.90 -23.43
CA GLN A 204 49.72 51.04 -23.43
C GLN A 204 49.79 51.87 -24.75
N PRO A 205 49.07 53.02 -24.94
CA PRO A 205 47.77 53.51 -24.43
C PRO A 205 46.91 54.25 -25.51
N THR A 206 45.91 55.04 -25.04
CA THR A 206 45.10 56.16 -25.64
C THR A 206 43.61 55.82 -25.89
N GLU A 207 42.61 56.70 -25.65
CA GLU A 207 42.58 58.11 -25.20
C GLU A 207 41.24 58.46 -24.45
N GLN A 208 41.17 59.64 -23.82
CA GLN A 208 40.03 60.23 -23.04
C GLN A 208 39.47 61.48 -23.79
N PRO A 209 38.52 62.32 -23.29
CA PRO A 209 37.31 62.14 -22.45
C PRO A 209 36.08 63.05 -22.88
N LYS A 210 35.10 63.22 -21.96
CA LYS A 210 34.14 64.37 -21.78
C LYS A 210 32.90 64.44 -22.72
N ASP A 211 31.77 65.07 -22.34
CA ASP A 211 31.29 65.82 -21.15
C ASP A 211 29.75 65.68 -21.03
N GLY A 212 29.09 66.06 -19.91
CA GLY A 212 27.66 66.43 -19.96
C GLY A 212 26.77 66.20 -18.72
N GLU A 213 26.07 67.25 -18.28
CA GLU A 213 25.16 67.29 -17.12
C GLU A 213 23.83 68.03 -17.47
N THR A 214 22.76 68.11 -16.66
CA THR A 214 22.47 67.67 -15.27
C THR A 214 20.94 67.48 -15.05
N GLN A 215 20.56 66.92 -13.87
CA GLN A 215 19.38 67.31 -13.06
C GLN A 215 17.91 66.88 -13.35
N GLN A 216 17.20 66.73 -12.21
CA GLN A 216 15.77 67.00 -11.90
C GLN A 216 14.64 65.94 -12.10
N LYS A 217 14.34 65.26 -10.98
CA LYS A 217 12.97 65.04 -10.42
C LYS A 217 12.32 66.42 -10.09
N PRO A 218 10.97 66.61 -9.89
CA PRO A 218 10.13 65.79 -8.98
C PRO A 218 8.62 65.62 -9.32
N ALA A 219 7.90 64.82 -8.50
CA ALA A 219 6.45 64.90 -8.19
C ALA A 219 5.41 64.70 -9.34
N GLU A 220 4.13 64.33 -9.14
CA GLU A 220 3.38 63.75 -8.00
C GLU A 220 2.13 62.98 -8.51
N GLN A 221 1.48 62.23 -7.61
CA GLN A 221 0.13 61.64 -7.78
C GLN A 221 -0.97 62.73 -7.84
N PRO A 222 -2.22 62.48 -8.32
CA PRO A 222 -3.16 61.43 -7.82
C PRO A 222 -3.97 60.74 -8.97
N LYS A 223 -4.91 59.81 -8.73
CA LYS A 223 -5.76 59.50 -7.57
C LYS A 223 -6.13 58.01 -7.54
#